data_AF-A0A7T1MJN1-F1
#
_entry.id   AF-A0A7T1MJN1-F1
#
_cell.length_a   1.000
_cell.length_b   1.000
_cell.length_c   1.000
_cell.angle_alpha   90.00
_cell.angle_beta   90.00
_cell.angle_gamma   90.00
#
_symmetry.space_group_name_H-M   'P 1'
#
loop_
_entity.id
_entity.type
_entity.pdbx_description
1 polymer ?
#
loop_
_entity_poly.entity_id
_entity_poly.type
_entity_poly.pdbx_seq_one_letter_code
_entity_poly.pdbx_strand_id
1 'polypeptide(L)'
;MASSRGTADDDRLLAALVASPTTTTTASRSAAGTAAGGEERMAPTQDQLSGLQAERAASAASQRLDLVEPGAGAPVALEIRVALLGAAGQPRLGASGPWQLLSRDGRLLQQGSAGDAVALGALPSGLAEAWLQTSSGVLLVDGQAYAGRLRLLLNGSGVELVNHLSLEDYVASVVGAEMPSSWNMEALRAQAVAARSYALAHMARPASRHWHLGNTTRWQAYRGLASVSERTRQAAASTAGLILSYQGGIVESLYASTQQISSEAHGHLGASMSQHGAQDLAEQGLRYNQILGRYYQGASLARLKAGAG
;
A
#
# COMPACT_ATOMS: atom_id res chain seq x y z
N MET A 1 14.65 -35.27 6.13
CA MET A 1 15.56 -34.48 6.98
C MET A 1 16.52 -33.71 6.09
N ALA A 2 16.83 -32.46 6.47
CA ALA A 2 17.65 -31.40 5.83
C ALA A 2 16.76 -30.19 5.47
N SER A 3 16.39 -29.33 6.44
CA SER A 3 17.12 -28.13 6.94
C SER A 3 17.32 -27.07 5.86
N SER A 4 16.50 -26.01 5.81
CA SER A 4 16.55 -24.80 6.66
C SER A 4 17.83 -23.98 6.52
N ARG A 5 18.01 -23.32 5.37
CA ARG A 5 18.88 -22.12 5.24
C ARG A 5 18.26 -21.20 4.19
N GLY A 6 17.65 -20.12 4.63
CA GLY A 6 17.07 -19.10 3.74
C GLY A 6 16.52 -17.87 4.45
N THR A 7 16.30 -17.91 5.76
CA THR A 7 15.57 -16.85 6.47
C THR A 7 16.42 -15.66 6.92
N ALA A 8 17.75 -15.70 6.80
CA ALA A 8 18.61 -14.67 7.39
C ALA A 8 19.14 -13.62 6.40
N ASP A 9 19.15 -13.92 5.10
CA ASP A 9 19.67 -13.00 4.06
C ASP A 9 18.56 -12.11 3.48
N ASP A 10 17.33 -12.61 3.40
CA ASP A 10 16.16 -11.84 2.96
C ASP A 10 15.76 -10.74 3.97
N ASP A 11 15.95 -10.97 5.29
CA ASP A 11 15.71 -9.98 6.34
C ASP A 11 16.69 -8.79 6.28
N ARG A 12 17.90 -8.99 5.73
CA ARG A 12 18.95 -7.95 5.65
C ARG A 12 18.75 -6.97 4.51
N LEU A 13 18.14 -7.41 3.41
CA LEU A 13 17.93 -6.56 2.22
C LEU A 13 16.83 -5.51 2.47
N LEU A 14 15.90 -5.78 3.40
CA LEU A 14 14.79 -4.89 3.75
C LEU A 14 15.11 -3.93 4.90
N ALA A 15 15.97 -4.33 5.85
CA ALA A 15 16.47 -3.43 6.90
C ALA A 15 17.19 -2.19 6.31
N ALA A 16 17.73 -2.30 5.09
CA ALA A 16 18.38 -1.19 4.37
C ALA A 16 17.42 -0.17 3.74
N LEU A 17 16.11 -0.46 3.65
CA LEU A 17 15.12 0.39 2.96
C LEU A 17 14.23 1.20 3.92
N VAL A 18 14.36 0.99 5.23
CA VAL A 18 13.56 1.63 6.29
C VAL A 18 14.45 2.60 7.06
N ALA A 19 14.29 3.90 6.82
CA ALA A 19 14.95 4.92 7.63
C ALA A 19 14.04 5.33 8.81
N SER A 20 14.45 5.01 10.04
CA SER A 20 13.84 5.55 11.26
C SER A 20 14.30 6.99 11.54
N PRO A 21 13.49 7.81 12.23
CA PRO A 21 13.91 9.15 12.63
C PRO A 21 14.99 9.10 13.72
N THR A 22 16.13 9.75 13.46
CA THR A 22 17.16 10.05 14.46
C THR A 22 16.66 11.12 15.43
N THR A 23 16.47 10.75 16.70
CA THR A 23 16.26 11.70 17.79
C THR A 23 17.60 12.22 18.29
N THR A 24 17.99 13.43 17.86
CA THR A 24 19.09 14.16 18.49
C THR A 24 18.58 14.83 19.77
N THR A 25 18.84 14.22 20.92
CA THR A 25 18.63 14.82 22.24
C THR A 25 19.80 15.76 22.54
N THR A 26 19.63 17.06 22.28
CA THR A 26 20.55 18.08 22.78
C THR A 26 20.04 18.56 24.14
N ALA A 27 20.63 18.05 25.22
CA ALA A 27 20.43 18.58 26.56
C ALA A 27 21.28 19.85 26.74
N SER A 28 20.65 21.01 26.92
CA SER A 28 21.31 22.20 27.45
C SER A 28 20.76 22.54 28.84
N ARG A 29 21.69 22.72 29.77
CA ARG A 29 21.46 22.86 31.21
C ARG A 29 20.89 24.24 31.58
N SER A 30 20.09 24.20 32.64
CA SER A 30 19.61 25.30 33.47
C SER A 30 20.72 26.27 33.91
N ALA A 31 20.42 27.58 33.87
CA ALA A 31 21.07 28.61 34.67
C ALA A 31 20.00 29.51 35.30
N ALA A 32 20.12 29.69 36.62
CA ALA A 32 19.26 30.53 37.46
C ALA A 32 19.57 32.03 37.28
N GLY A 33 18.58 32.90 37.47
CA GLY A 33 18.76 34.35 37.49
C GLY A 33 17.46 35.15 37.76
N THR A 34 17.19 35.39 39.04
CA THR A 34 16.74 36.64 39.70
C THR A 34 15.60 37.52 39.12
N ALA A 35 14.52 37.58 39.92
CA ALA A 35 13.47 38.59 40.19
C ALA A 35 13.40 39.94 39.44
N ALA A 36 12.17 40.34 39.05
CA ALA A 36 11.36 41.43 39.62
C ALA A 36 10.39 42.06 38.59
N GLY A 37 9.12 42.26 38.96
CA GLY A 37 8.14 43.02 38.17
C GLY A 37 6.70 42.56 38.42
N GLY A 38 6.03 43.19 39.38
CA GLY A 38 4.67 42.87 39.80
C GLY A 38 3.60 43.34 38.80
N GLU A 39 2.89 42.38 38.24
CA GLU A 39 1.47 42.51 37.89
C GLU A 39 0.77 41.37 38.63
N GLU A 40 -0.19 41.69 39.50
CA GLU A 40 -1.05 40.69 40.15
C GLU A 40 -1.88 39.98 39.06
N ARG A 41 -1.29 38.96 38.42
CA ARG A 41 -2.07 37.94 37.73
C ARG A 41 -2.76 37.13 38.80
N MET A 42 -4.07 37.36 38.95
CA MET A 42 -4.96 36.44 39.66
C MET A 42 -4.56 35.01 39.30
N ALA A 43 -4.18 34.23 40.30
CA ALA A 43 -3.85 32.83 40.12
C ALA A 43 -5.06 32.13 39.48
N PRO A 44 -4.85 31.32 38.43
CA PRO A 44 -5.95 30.65 37.75
C PRO A 44 -6.77 29.84 38.75
N THR A 45 -8.10 29.92 38.66
CA THR A 45 -8.98 29.18 39.55
C THR A 45 -8.79 27.68 39.36
N GLN A 46 -9.20 26.88 40.34
CA GLN A 46 -9.03 25.42 40.30
C GLN A 46 -9.73 24.79 39.07
N ASP A 47 -10.83 25.39 38.60
CA ASP A 47 -11.51 25.04 37.35
C ASP A 47 -10.71 25.42 36.08
N GLN A 48 -9.99 26.54 36.09
CA GLN A 48 -9.10 26.91 34.99
C GLN A 48 -7.87 26.00 34.92
N LEU A 49 -7.35 25.58 36.08
CA LEU A 49 -6.25 24.62 36.17
C LEU A 49 -6.65 23.22 35.71
N SER A 50 -7.85 22.75 36.08
CA SER A 50 -8.38 21.46 35.62
C SER A 50 -8.69 21.47 34.12
N GLY A 51 -9.22 22.57 33.59
CA GLY A 51 -9.41 22.78 32.15
C GLY A 51 -8.10 22.74 31.37
N LEU A 52 -7.08 23.48 31.81
CA LEU A 52 -5.75 23.47 31.17
C LEU A 52 -5.04 22.12 31.27
N GLN A 53 -5.25 21.37 32.37
CA GLN A 53 -4.74 20.00 32.51
C GLN A 53 -5.47 19.03 31.59
N ALA A 54 -6.79 19.15 31.44
CA ALA A 54 -7.58 18.36 30.50
C ALA A 54 -7.19 18.66 29.04
N GLU A 55 -6.99 19.93 28.69
CA GLU A 55 -6.51 20.35 27.36
C GLU A 55 -5.08 19.86 27.09
N ARG A 56 -4.18 19.91 28.08
CA ARG A 56 -2.82 19.34 27.96
C ARG A 56 -2.84 17.82 27.85
N ALA A 57 -3.71 17.14 28.59
CA ALA A 57 -3.86 15.70 28.52
C ALA A 57 -4.47 15.27 27.18
N ALA A 58 -5.47 16.00 26.68
CA ALA A 58 -6.06 15.79 25.36
C ALA A 58 -5.06 16.10 24.23
N SER A 59 -4.28 17.19 24.35
CA SER A 59 -3.20 17.52 23.43
C SER A 59 -2.10 16.45 23.42
N ALA A 60 -1.69 15.96 24.59
CA ALA A 60 -0.71 14.88 24.72
C ALA A 60 -1.26 13.50 24.29
N ALA A 61 -2.57 13.28 24.36
CA ALA A 61 -3.23 12.09 23.82
C ALA A 61 -3.34 12.16 22.30
N SER A 62 -3.68 13.33 21.74
CA SER A 62 -3.65 13.58 20.29
C SER A 62 -2.23 13.46 19.73
N GLN A 63 -1.22 14.03 20.39
CA GLN A 63 0.19 13.86 20.01
C GLN A 63 0.66 12.40 20.05
N ARG A 64 0.05 11.54 20.87
CA ARG A 64 0.34 10.10 20.90
C ARG A 64 -0.33 9.32 19.76
N LEU A 65 -1.34 9.88 19.10
CA LEU A 65 -2.07 9.27 17.99
C LEU A 65 -1.60 9.79 16.62
N ASP A 66 -1.00 10.97 16.57
CA ASP A 66 -0.46 11.54 15.33
C ASP A 66 0.82 10.80 14.91
N LEU A 67 0.71 9.92 13.91
CA LEU A 67 1.89 9.33 13.32
C LEU A 67 2.67 10.41 12.54
N VAL A 68 3.91 10.63 12.93
CA VAL A 68 4.79 11.61 12.27
C VAL A 68 5.17 11.12 10.89
N GLU A 69 4.92 11.92 9.86
CA GLU A 69 5.38 11.62 8.51
C GLU A 69 6.89 11.83 8.39
N PRO A 70 7.64 10.82 7.93
CA PRO A 70 9.04 11.01 7.60
C PRO A 70 9.18 11.92 6.37
N GLY A 71 10.25 12.73 6.37
CA GLY A 71 10.54 13.70 5.32
C GLY A 71 10.51 13.12 3.91
N ALA A 72 10.13 13.95 2.94
CA ALA A 72 10.05 13.56 1.55
C ALA A 72 11.41 13.03 1.06
N GLY A 73 11.40 11.82 0.49
CA GLY A 73 12.55 11.20 -0.17
C GLY A 73 12.26 10.96 -1.65
N ALA A 74 13.27 10.55 -2.42
CA ALA A 74 13.07 10.15 -3.80
C ALA A 74 12.07 8.98 -3.89
N PRO A 75 11.09 9.02 -4.81
CA PRO A 75 10.14 7.93 -5.00
C PRO A 75 10.87 6.62 -5.36
N VAL A 76 10.47 5.51 -4.73
CA VAL A 76 10.96 4.18 -5.09
C VAL A 76 10.05 3.60 -6.15
N ALA A 77 10.59 3.35 -7.35
CA ALA A 77 9.87 2.68 -8.42
C ALA A 77 9.82 1.17 -8.15
N LEU A 78 8.81 0.73 -7.41
CA LEU A 78 8.53 -0.68 -7.16
C LEU A 78 7.50 -1.23 -8.15
N GLU A 79 7.80 -2.39 -8.73
CA GLU A 79 6.87 -3.17 -9.55
C GLU A 79 6.24 -4.28 -8.69
N ILE A 80 4.91 -4.36 -8.71
CA ILE A 80 4.15 -5.44 -8.07
C ILE A 80 3.63 -6.42 -9.13
N ARG A 81 3.54 -7.70 -8.74
CA ARG A 81 3.17 -8.84 -9.59
C ARG A 81 1.92 -9.49 -9.03
N VAL A 82 0.78 -9.30 -9.70
CA VAL A 82 -0.53 -9.77 -9.22
C VAL A 82 -1.06 -10.87 -10.14
N ALA A 83 -1.30 -12.05 -9.60
CA ALA A 83 -1.91 -13.14 -10.34
C ALA A 83 -3.41 -12.89 -10.57
N LEU A 84 -3.86 -12.98 -11.82
CA LEU A 84 -5.27 -12.84 -12.21
C LEU A 84 -5.96 -14.20 -12.22
N LEU A 85 -6.19 -14.74 -11.03
CA LEU A 85 -6.55 -16.15 -10.84
C LEU A 85 -7.94 -16.53 -11.36
N GLY A 86 -8.85 -15.55 -11.46
CA GLY A 86 -10.16 -15.74 -12.09
C GLY A 86 -10.12 -15.84 -13.63
N ALA A 87 -8.98 -15.51 -14.25
CA ALA A 87 -8.79 -15.51 -15.71
C ALA A 87 -7.87 -16.65 -16.19
N ALA A 88 -7.64 -17.67 -15.35
CA ALA A 88 -6.81 -18.82 -15.70
C ALA A 88 -7.53 -19.72 -16.73
N GLY A 89 -6.77 -20.27 -17.68
CA GLY A 89 -7.31 -21.15 -18.72
C GLY A 89 -7.14 -20.55 -20.12
N GLN A 90 -8.24 -20.10 -20.74
CA GLN A 90 -8.26 -19.52 -22.09
C GLN A 90 -8.91 -18.12 -22.11
N PRO A 91 -8.27 -17.12 -21.48
CA PRO A 91 -8.79 -15.75 -21.41
C PRO A 91 -8.74 -15.08 -22.77
N ARG A 92 -9.69 -14.15 -23.01
CA ARG A 92 -9.61 -13.23 -24.17
C ARG A 92 -8.68 -12.09 -23.82
N LEU A 93 -7.55 -12.02 -24.52
CA LEU A 93 -6.55 -10.98 -24.34
C LEU A 93 -6.57 -10.00 -25.53
N GLY A 94 -6.31 -8.74 -25.25
CA GLY A 94 -6.15 -7.69 -26.25
C GLY A 94 -5.71 -6.38 -25.62
N ALA A 95 -5.87 -5.28 -26.35
CA ALA A 95 -5.62 -3.94 -25.84
C ALA A 95 -6.55 -2.92 -26.48
N SER A 96 -6.68 -1.75 -25.84
CA SER A 96 -7.36 -0.58 -26.41
C SER A 96 -6.46 0.27 -27.33
N GLY A 97 -5.23 -0.19 -27.57
CA GLY A 97 -4.21 0.44 -28.39
C GLY A 97 -3.33 -0.60 -29.08
N PRO A 98 -2.25 -0.19 -29.79
CA PRO A 98 -1.33 -1.12 -30.42
C PRO A 98 -0.61 -1.98 -29.39
N TRP A 99 -0.64 -3.29 -29.59
CA TRP A 99 -0.07 -4.26 -28.66
C TRP A 99 0.95 -5.17 -29.32
N GLN A 100 1.88 -5.65 -28.51
CA GLN A 100 2.88 -6.64 -28.87
C GLN A 100 2.88 -7.77 -27.86
N LEU A 101 2.97 -8.99 -28.36
CA LEU A 101 3.27 -10.17 -27.59
C LEU A 101 4.71 -10.59 -27.86
N LEU A 102 5.52 -10.58 -26.82
CA LEU A 102 6.95 -10.87 -26.86
C LEU A 102 7.25 -12.16 -26.12
N SER A 103 8.28 -12.89 -26.55
CA SER A 103 8.87 -13.96 -25.75
C SER A 103 9.64 -13.38 -24.56
N ARG A 104 10.07 -14.26 -23.62
CA ARG A 104 10.95 -13.89 -22.51
C ARG A 104 12.21 -13.13 -22.94
N ASP A 105 12.77 -13.48 -24.09
CA ASP A 105 14.01 -12.88 -24.61
C ASP A 105 13.76 -11.64 -25.49
N GLY A 106 12.52 -11.13 -25.51
CA GLY A 106 12.15 -9.93 -26.26
C GLY A 106 11.85 -10.15 -27.75
N ARG A 107 11.99 -11.39 -28.26
CA ARG A 107 11.59 -11.71 -29.64
C ARG A 107 10.08 -11.52 -29.82
N LEU A 108 9.68 -10.81 -30.87
CA LEU A 108 8.28 -10.63 -31.26
C LEU A 108 7.63 -11.97 -31.63
N LEU A 109 6.49 -12.26 -31.00
CA LEU A 109 5.66 -13.44 -31.27
C LEU A 109 4.41 -13.07 -32.08
N GLN A 110 3.70 -12.03 -31.65
CA GLN A 110 2.52 -11.47 -32.31
C GLN A 110 2.46 -9.96 -32.07
N GLN A 111 1.71 -9.25 -32.90
CA GLN A 111 1.34 -7.85 -32.68
C GLN A 111 -0.05 -7.59 -33.26
N GLY A 112 -0.70 -6.55 -32.77
CA GLY A 112 -2.01 -6.13 -33.27
C GLY A 112 -2.33 -4.69 -32.90
N SER A 113 -3.47 -4.22 -33.38
CA SER A 113 -4.04 -2.91 -33.09
C SER A 113 -5.11 -2.99 -31.99
N ALA A 114 -5.68 -1.84 -31.65
CA ALA A 114 -6.80 -1.78 -30.71
C ALA A 114 -7.96 -2.69 -31.15
N GLY A 115 -8.43 -3.54 -30.24
CA GLY A 115 -9.52 -4.49 -30.49
C GLY A 115 -9.09 -5.82 -31.11
N ASP A 116 -7.88 -5.94 -31.66
CA ASP A 116 -7.35 -7.23 -32.13
C ASP A 116 -7.11 -8.16 -30.93
N ALA A 117 -7.54 -9.42 -31.06
CA ALA A 117 -7.35 -10.43 -30.03
C ALA A 117 -5.97 -11.12 -30.15
N VAL A 118 -5.38 -11.48 -29.01
CA VAL A 118 -4.16 -12.30 -28.97
C VAL A 118 -4.52 -13.76 -29.24
N ALA A 119 -3.89 -14.37 -30.24
CA ALA A 119 -4.14 -15.75 -30.62
C ALA A 119 -3.27 -16.73 -29.81
N LEU A 120 -3.72 -17.11 -28.60
CA LEU A 120 -2.98 -18.05 -27.73
C LEU A 120 -2.69 -19.41 -28.41
N GLY A 121 -3.60 -19.89 -29.26
CA GLY A 121 -3.42 -21.15 -30.01
C GLY A 121 -2.37 -21.08 -31.13
N ALA A 122 -1.93 -19.88 -31.52
CA ALA A 122 -0.89 -19.67 -32.54
C ALA A 122 0.51 -19.49 -31.93
N LEU A 123 0.68 -19.76 -30.63
CA LEU A 123 1.97 -19.65 -29.97
C LEU A 123 2.85 -20.88 -30.26
N PRO A 124 4.18 -20.69 -30.35
CA PRO A 124 5.12 -21.81 -30.53
C PRO A 124 4.96 -22.89 -29.47
N SER A 125 4.96 -24.16 -29.88
CA SER A 125 4.95 -25.29 -28.96
C SER A 125 6.17 -25.25 -28.04
N GLY A 126 5.99 -25.55 -26.75
CA GLY A 126 7.05 -25.51 -25.75
C GLY A 126 7.40 -24.12 -25.23
N LEU A 127 6.73 -23.06 -25.70
CA LEU A 127 6.86 -21.73 -25.12
C LEU A 127 6.31 -21.76 -23.68
N ALA A 128 7.18 -21.48 -22.70
CA ALA A 128 6.79 -21.45 -21.29
C ALA A 128 6.22 -20.09 -20.85
N GLU A 129 6.60 -19.01 -21.55
CA GLU A 129 6.30 -17.65 -21.12
C GLU A 129 6.21 -16.67 -22.30
N ALA A 130 5.28 -15.70 -22.18
CA ALA A 130 5.20 -14.54 -23.05
C ALA A 130 4.85 -13.26 -22.28
N TRP A 131 5.07 -12.10 -22.90
CA TRP A 131 4.80 -10.78 -22.36
C TRP A 131 3.90 -10.01 -23.31
N LEU A 132 2.71 -9.65 -22.86
CA LEU A 132 1.81 -8.77 -23.57
C LEU A 132 1.98 -7.34 -23.04
N GLN A 133 2.21 -6.41 -23.95
CA GLN A 133 2.38 -4.99 -23.65
C GLN A 133 1.71 -4.12 -24.71
N THR A 134 1.38 -2.89 -24.34
CA THR A 134 0.80 -1.88 -25.23
C THR A 134 1.60 -0.59 -25.12
N SER A 135 1.83 0.10 -26.25
CA SER A 135 2.54 1.38 -26.25
C SER A 135 1.64 2.57 -25.92
N SER A 136 0.33 2.40 -26.09
CA SER A 136 -0.70 3.38 -25.72
C SER A 136 -2.01 2.67 -25.34
N GLY A 137 -2.88 3.31 -24.57
CA GLY A 137 -4.10 2.68 -24.08
C GLY A 137 -3.83 1.69 -22.95
N VAL A 138 -4.69 0.67 -22.82
CA VAL A 138 -4.69 -0.30 -21.71
C VAL A 138 -4.75 -1.73 -22.22
N LEU A 139 -4.24 -2.66 -21.43
CA LEU A 139 -4.39 -4.10 -21.70
C LEU A 139 -5.78 -4.56 -21.28
N LEU A 140 -6.35 -5.50 -22.03
CA LEU A 140 -7.67 -6.06 -21.78
C LEU A 140 -7.56 -7.55 -21.50
N VAL A 141 -8.18 -8.00 -20.41
CA VAL A 141 -8.38 -9.42 -20.07
C VAL A 141 -9.86 -9.63 -19.85
N ASP A 142 -10.50 -10.40 -20.73
CA ASP A 142 -11.94 -10.66 -20.74
C ASP A 142 -12.79 -9.37 -20.71
N GLY A 143 -12.28 -8.31 -21.35
CA GLY A 143 -12.91 -6.99 -21.41
C GLY A 143 -12.59 -6.08 -20.23
N GLN A 144 -11.97 -6.59 -19.17
CA GLN A 144 -11.51 -5.76 -18.04
C GLN A 144 -10.15 -5.13 -18.34
N ALA A 145 -10.01 -3.85 -18.03
CA ALA A 145 -8.82 -3.07 -18.30
C ALA A 145 -7.77 -3.18 -17.18
N TYR A 146 -6.50 -3.32 -17.57
CA TYR A 146 -5.34 -3.43 -16.70
C TYR A 146 -4.23 -2.47 -17.14
N ALA A 147 -3.56 -1.86 -16.15
CA ALA A 147 -2.38 -1.04 -16.35
C ALA A 147 -1.11 -1.91 -16.47
N GLY A 148 -0.01 -1.28 -16.90
CA GLY A 148 1.29 -1.93 -17.00
C GLY A 148 1.33 -3.01 -18.09
N ARG A 149 1.88 -4.17 -17.76
CA ARG A 149 2.09 -5.28 -18.70
C ARG A 149 1.60 -6.61 -18.13
N LEU A 150 1.33 -7.57 -19.01
CA LEU A 150 0.86 -8.90 -18.63
C LEU A 150 1.92 -9.94 -18.97
N ARG A 151 2.30 -10.74 -17.98
CA ARG A 151 3.10 -11.93 -18.14
C ARG A 151 2.17 -13.14 -18.25
N LEU A 152 2.34 -13.91 -19.31
CA LEU A 152 1.60 -15.12 -19.59
C LEU A 152 2.50 -16.29 -19.24
N LEU A 153 2.10 -17.08 -18.23
CA LEU A 153 2.76 -18.34 -17.88
C LEU A 153 1.98 -19.47 -18.53
N LEU A 154 2.56 -20.04 -19.57
CA LEU A 154 1.93 -21.06 -20.39
C LEU A 154 2.18 -22.42 -19.74
N ASN A 155 1.10 -23.14 -19.45
CA ASN A 155 1.13 -24.53 -19.06
C ASN A 155 0.35 -25.36 -20.11
N GLY A 156 0.63 -26.66 -20.23
CA GLY A 156 0.06 -27.49 -21.30
C GLY A 156 -1.49 -27.54 -21.35
N SER A 157 -2.18 -26.97 -20.35
CA SER A 157 -3.64 -26.91 -20.23
C SER A 157 -4.23 -25.49 -20.31
N GLY A 158 -3.41 -24.44 -20.39
CA GLY A 158 -3.90 -23.06 -20.38
C GLY A 158 -2.83 -22.02 -20.04
N VAL A 159 -3.27 -20.81 -19.73
CA VAL A 159 -2.40 -19.71 -19.32
C VAL A 159 -2.75 -19.24 -17.90
N GLU A 160 -1.71 -18.98 -17.11
CA GLU A 160 -1.80 -18.20 -15.89
C GLU A 160 -1.32 -16.78 -16.20
N LEU A 161 -2.15 -15.78 -15.87
CA LEU A 161 -1.83 -14.37 -16.13
C LEU A 161 -1.31 -13.71 -14.86
N VAL A 162 -0.20 -13.00 -14.99
CA VAL A 162 0.36 -12.15 -13.94
C VAL A 162 0.44 -10.72 -14.46
N ASN A 163 -0.26 -9.79 -13.80
CA ASN A 163 -0.15 -8.37 -14.11
C ASN A 163 1.02 -7.74 -13.37
N HIS A 164 1.92 -7.13 -14.14
CA HIS A 164 3.06 -6.35 -13.68
C HIS A 164 2.73 -4.87 -13.85
N LEU A 165 2.74 -4.13 -12.74
CA LEU A 165 2.37 -2.72 -12.70
C LEU A 165 3.13 -1.99 -11.59
N SER A 166 3.09 -0.64 -11.62
CA SER A 166 3.65 0.14 -10.53
C SER A 166 2.88 -0.11 -9.23
N LEU A 167 3.58 -0.08 -8.10
CA LEU A 167 2.96 -0.24 -6.79
C LEU A 167 1.84 0.79 -6.56
N GLU A 168 2.01 2.03 -7.03
CA GLU A 168 1.02 3.09 -6.81
C GLU A 168 -0.23 2.91 -7.68
N ASP A 169 -0.11 2.38 -8.91
CA ASP A 169 -1.28 2.00 -9.73
C ASP A 169 -2.07 0.85 -9.09
N TYR A 170 -1.36 -0.11 -8.51
CA TYR A 170 -1.97 -1.17 -7.72
C TYR A 170 -2.72 -0.63 -6.50
N VAL A 171 -2.07 0.25 -5.71
CA VAL A 171 -2.68 0.85 -4.52
C VAL A 171 -3.94 1.65 -4.91
N ALA A 172 -3.90 2.43 -5.98
CA ALA A 172 -5.09 3.16 -6.45
C ALA A 172 -6.24 2.21 -6.82
N SER A 173 -5.95 1.08 -7.47
CA SER A 173 -6.95 0.06 -7.81
C SER A 173 -7.56 -0.58 -6.56
N VAL A 174 -6.73 -0.96 -5.58
CA VAL A 174 -7.19 -1.56 -4.32
C VAL A 174 -8.06 -0.57 -3.54
N VAL A 175 -7.61 0.67 -3.36
CA VAL A 175 -8.38 1.69 -2.61
C VAL A 175 -9.77 1.87 -3.22
N GLY A 176 -9.88 1.97 -4.54
CA GLY A 176 -11.19 2.16 -5.18
C GLY A 176 -12.06 0.91 -5.26
N ALA A 177 -11.48 -0.28 -5.06
CA ALA A 177 -12.25 -1.53 -4.96
C ALA A 177 -12.79 -1.77 -3.55
N GLU A 178 -12.12 -1.19 -2.55
CA GLU A 178 -12.38 -1.37 -1.12
C GLU A 178 -13.21 -0.25 -0.51
N MET A 179 -13.06 0.98 -1.00
CA MET A 179 -13.76 2.17 -0.49
C MET A 179 -14.49 2.91 -1.60
N PRO A 180 -15.72 3.41 -1.34
CA PRO A 180 -16.39 4.34 -2.24
C PRO A 180 -15.51 5.56 -2.53
N SER A 181 -15.30 5.89 -3.80
CA SER A 181 -14.44 7.02 -4.18
C SER A 181 -14.96 8.37 -3.67
N SER A 182 -16.24 8.48 -3.34
CA SER A 182 -16.88 9.68 -2.77
C SER A 182 -16.53 9.93 -1.31
N TRP A 183 -15.99 8.93 -0.60
CA TRP A 183 -15.58 9.06 0.80
C TRP A 183 -14.47 10.09 0.99
N ASN A 184 -14.28 10.48 2.25
CA ASN A 184 -13.35 11.53 2.64
C ASN A 184 -11.92 11.17 2.19
N MET A 185 -11.20 12.17 1.66
CA MET A 185 -9.84 11.98 1.14
C MET A 185 -8.89 11.45 2.22
N GLU A 186 -9.05 11.85 3.49
CA GLU A 186 -8.21 11.35 4.58
C GLU A 186 -8.45 9.87 4.87
N ALA A 187 -9.70 9.38 4.71
CA ALA A 187 -10.01 7.96 4.81
C ALA A 187 -9.38 7.17 3.63
N LEU A 188 -9.50 7.69 2.41
CA LEU A 188 -8.87 7.10 1.22
C LEU A 188 -7.34 7.05 1.34
N ARG A 189 -6.72 8.09 1.90
CA ARG A 189 -5.27 8.16 2.20
C ARG A 189 -4.85 7.12 3.25
N ALA A 190 -5.63 6.96 4.31
CA ALA A 190 -5.36 5.95 5.34
C ALA A 190 -5.38 4.53 4.72
N GLN A 191 -6.38 4.25 3.88
CA GLN A 191 -6.46 2.99 3.14
C GLN A 191 -5.31 2.81 2.16
N ALA A 192 -4.86 3.86 1.48
CA ALA A 192 -3.73 3.77 0.57
C ALA A 192 -2.45 3.32 1.30
N VAL A 193 -2.17 3.89 2.49
CA VAL A 193 -1.02 3.49 3.33
C VAL A 193 -1.16 2.05 3.81
N ALA A 194 -2.34 1.65 4.29
CA ALA A 194 -2.62 0.28 4.73
C ALA A 194 -2.42 -0.71 3.56
N ALA A 195 -3.02 -0.44 2.40
CA ALA A 195 -2.94 -1.27 1.21
C ALA A 195 -1.50 -1.45 0.73
N ARG A 196 -0.70 -0.36 0.71
CA ARG A 196 0.72 -0.39 0.35
C ARG A 196 1.54 -1.25 1.30
N SER A 197 1.28 -1.14 2.60
CA SER A 197 2.00 -1.91 3.63
C SER A 197 1.76 -3.42 3.45
N TYR A 198 0.51 -3.82 3.20
CA TYR A 198 0.17 -5.20 2.87
C TYR A 198 0.84 -5.69 1.59
N ALA A 199 0.81 -4.88 0.52
CA ALA A 199 1.45 -5.20 -0.74
C ALA A 199 2.94 -5.50 -0.58
N LEU A 200 3.65 -4.67 0.21
CA LEU A 200 5.07 -4.86 0.49
C LEU A 200 5.38 -6.09 1.33
N ALA A 201 4.53 -6.41 2.32
CA ALA A 201 4.67 -7.65 3.08
C ALA A 201 4.64 -8.89 2.15
N HIS A 202 3.81 -8.84 1.10
CA HIS A 202 3.71 -9.88 0.07
C HIS A 202 4.80 -9.80 -1.01
N MET A 203 5.45 -8.64 -1.19
CA MET A 203 6.67 -8.55 -1.99
C MET A 203 7.86 -9.18 -1.26
N ALA A 204 7.93 -9.00 0.06
CA ALA A 204 8.96 -9.59 0.92
C ALA A 204 8.76 -11.11 1.10
N ARG A 205 7.51 -11.56 1.19
CA ARG A 205 7.15 -12.98 1.30
C ARG A 205 6.14 -13.35 0.20
N PRO A 206 6.60 -13.53 -1.05
CA PRO A 206 5.74 -13.83 -2.18
C PRO A 206 4.99 -15.15 -2.00
N ALA A 207 3.71 -15.15 -2.36
CA ALA A 207 2.90 -16.37 -2.38
C ALA A 207 3.37 -17.38 -3.44
N SER A 208 4.09 -16.93 -4.47
CA SER A 208 4.84 -17.81 -5.38
C SER A 208 6.11 -17.15 -5.91
N ARG A 209 6.99 -17.94 -6.54
CA ARG A 209 8.18 -17.38 -7.24
C ARG A 209 7.83 -16.47 -8.42
N HIS A 210 6.60 -16.53 -8.92
CA HIS A 210 6.18 -15.82 -10.14
C HIS A 210 5.39 -14.55 -9.86
N TRP A 211 4.70 -14.48 -8.72
CA TRP A 211 3.80 -13.39 -8.36
C TRP A 211 3.76 -13.19 -6.84
N HIS A 212 3.54 -11.95 -6.42
CA HIS A 212 3.56 -11.58 -5.00
C HIS A 212 2.26 -12.00 -4.30
N LEU A 213 1.12 -11.72 -4.91
CA LEU A 213 -0.22 -12.01 -4.40
C LEU A 213 -1.23 -12.26 -5.54
N GLY A 214 -2.41 -12.78 -5.22
CA GLY A 214 -3.50 -13.00 -6.19
C GLY A 214 -4.65 -11.99 -6.05
N ASN A 215 -5.61 -12.01 -6.97
CA ASN A 215 -6.72 -11.03 -7.02
C ASN A 215 -8.08 -11.52 -6.46
N THR A 216 -8.10 -12.57 -5.64
CA THR A 216 -9.35 -13.12 -5.04
C THR A 216 -9.57 -12.59 -3.61
N THR A 217 -10.74 -12.85 -3.02
CA THR A 217 -11.11 -12.45 -1.64
C THR A 217 -10.19 -12.92 -0.51
N ARG A 218 -9.34 -13.92 -0.75
CA ARG A 218 -8.28 -14.33 0.20
C ARG A 218 -7.12 -13.33 0.30
N TRP A 219 -7.08 -12.36 -0.59
CA TRP A 219 -6.12 -11.25 -0.65
C TRP A 219 -6.91 -9.92 -0.70
N GLN A 220 -6.27 -8.83 -1.10
CA GLN A 220 -6.93 -7.56 -1.38
C GLN A 220 -7.77 -7.60 -2.65
N ALA A 221 -8.85 -6.81 -2.69
CA ALA A 221 -9.68 -6.67 -3.89
C ALA A 221 -8.95 -5.89 -4.99
N TYR A 222 -8.26 -6.59 -5.89
CA TYR A 222 -7.63 -5.99 -7.07
C TYR A 222 -8.52 -6.20 -8.32
N ARG A 223 -9.04 -5.10 -8.88
CA ARG A 223 -9.97 -5.11 -10.03
C ARG A 223 -9.44 -4.37 -11.27
N GLY A 224 -8.12 -4.24 -11.38
CA GLY A 224 -7.49 -3.50 -12.48
C GLY A 224 -7.95 -2.03 -12.49
N LEU A 225 -8.14 -1.47 -13.68
CA LEU A 225 -8.55 -0.07 -13.84
C LEU A 225 -10.05 0.17 -13.60
N ALA A 226 -10.86 -0.89 -13.47
CA ALA A 226 -12.31 -0.77 -13.29
C ALA A 226 -12.70 -0.12 -11.95
N SER A 227 -11.84 -0.23 -10.94
CA SER A 227 -12.04 0.39 -9.62
C SER A 227 -11.30 1.72 -9.45
N VAL A 228 -10.52 2.16 -10.45
CA VAL A 228 -9.68 3.36 -10.31
C VAL A 228 -10.49 4.62 -10.62
N SER A 229 -10.41 5.60 -9.73
CA SER A 229 -10.91 6.96 -9.91
C SER A 229 -9.78 7.98 -9.72
N GLU A 230 -10.00 9.23 -10.14
CA GLU A 230 -9.03 10.31 -9.90
C GLU A 230 -8.76 10.52 -8.41
N ARG A 231 -9.79 10.41 -7.55
CA ARG A 231 -9.63 10.52 -6.10
C ARG A 231 -8.77 9.40 -5.52
N THR A 232 -8.92 8.17 -6.01
CA THR A 232 -8.10 7.03 -5.56
C THR A 232 -6.65 7.15 -6.02
N ARG A 233 -6.41 7.68 -7.23
CA ARG A 233 -5.06 8.03 -7.70
C ARG A 233 -4.44 9.12 -6.85
N GLN A 234 -5.20 10.16 -6.54
CA GLN A 234 -4.76 11.26 -5.68
C GLN A 234 -4.42 10.76 -4.27
N ALA A 235 -5.23 9.88 -3.68
CA ALA A 235 -4.96 9.27 -2.38
C ALA A 235 -3.67 8.44 -2.39
N ALA A 236 -3.48 7.59 -3.40
CA ALA A 236 -2.25 6.81 -3.59
C ALA A 236 -1.03 7.73 -3.75
N ALA A 237 -1.09 8.67 -4.71
CA ALA A 237 0.01 9.58 -5.03
C ALA A 237 0.39 10.50 -3.86
N SER A 238 -0.59 11.08 -3.15
CA SER A 238 -0.30 11.96 -2.00
C SER A 238 0.24 11.22 -0.78
N THR A 239 0.14 9.89 -0.75
CA THR A 239 0.73 9.03 0.29
C THR A 239 1.85 8.14 -0.27
N ALA A 240 2.38 8.45 -1.45
CA ALA A 240 3.31 7.59 -2.15
C ALA A 240 4.52 7.23 -1.28
N GLY A 241 4.81 5.93 -1.21
CA GLY A 241 5.89 5.36 -0.41
C GLY A 241 5.65 5.37 1.11
N LEU A 242 4.55 5.91 1.63
CA LEU A 242 4.23 5.82 3.06
C LEU A 242 3.64 4.45 3.40
N ILE A 243 4.17 3.87 4.48
CA ILE A 243 3.82 2.53 4.96
C ILE A 243 3.74 2.52 6.50
N LEU A 244 3.06 1.53 7.05
CA LEU A 244 3.08 1.21 8.47
C LEU A 244 4.31 0.36 8.81
N SER A 245 5.03 0.75 9.87
CA SER A 245 6.18 0.03 10.40
C SER A 245 6.07 -0.15 11.92
N TYR A 246 6.53 -1.29 12.43
CA TYR A 246 6.56 -1.63 13.84
C TYR A 246 7.94 -2.22 14.16
N GLN A 247 8.64 -1.65 15.14
CA GLN A 247 9.99 -2.07 15.55
C GLN A 247 11.01 -2.19 14.39
N GLY A 248 10.89 -1.35 13.35
CA GLY A 248 11.77 -1.37 12.17
C GLY A 248 11.41 -2.42 11.11
N GLY A 249 10.43 -3.29 11.38
CA GLY A 249 9.85 -4.20 10.39
C GLY A 249 8.69 -3.57 9.62
N ILE A 250 8.41 -4.09 8.42
CA ILE A 250 7.19 -3.77 7.66
C ILE A 250 6.01 -4.46 8.35
N VAL A 251 4.96 -3.68 8.65
CA VAL A 251 3.73 -4.25 9.22
C VAL A 251 2.84 -4.73 8.10
N GLU A 252 2.52 -6.02 8.11
CA GLU A 252 1.40 -6.53 7.32
C GLU A 252 0.10 -5.92 7.86
N SER A 253 -0.47 -4.98 7.10
CA SER A 253 -1.65 -4.24 7.51
C SER A 253 -2.91 -4.91 6.96
N LEU A 254 -3.69 -5.50 7.85
CA LEU A 254 -5.01 -6.05 7.53
C LEU A 254 -6.10 -4.98 7.73
N TYR A 255 -7.19 -5.06 6.99
CA TYR A 255 -8.34 -4.15 7.14
C TYR A 255 -9.65 -4.90 6.88
N ALA A 256 -10.77 -4.35 7.36
CA ALA A 256 -12.09 -4.95 7.25
C ALA A 256 -13.20 -3.89 7.07
N SER A 257 -14.35 -4.30 6.53
CA SER A 257 -15.46 -3.39 6.21
C SER A 257 -16.05 -2.71 7.44
N THR A 258 -16.21 -3.44 8.55
CA THR A 258 -16.73 -2.91 9.81
C THR A 258 -15.77 -3.18 10.96
N GLN A 259 -15.94 -2.43 12.06
CA GLN A 259 -15.13 -2.60 13.26
C GLN A 259 -15.35 -3.96 13.92
N GLN A 260 -16.58 -4.48 13.89
CA GLN A 260 -16.89 -5.83 14.40
C GLN A 260 -16.12 -6.91 13.61
N ILE A 261 -16.13 -6.84 12.28
CA ILE A 261 -15.38 -7.79 11.45
C ILE A 261 -13.88 -7.62 11.67
N SER A 262 -13.39 -6.39 11.82
CA SER A 262 -12.00 -6.11 12.16
C SER A 262 -11.58 -6.82 13.45
N SER A 263 -12.37 -6.68 14.51
CA SER A 263 -12.10 -7.32 15.80
C SER A 263 -12.23 -8.84 15.77
N GLU A 264 -13.23 -9.38 15.07
CA GLU A 264 -13.52 -10.82 15.04
C GLU A 264 -12.58 -11.59 14.09
N ALA A 265 -12.31 -11.04 12.90
CA ALA A 265 -11.51 -11.69 11.86
C ALA A 265 -9.99 -11.49 12.04
N HIS A 266 -9.57 -10.36 12.62
CA HIS A 266 -8.15 -9.99 12.70
C HIS A 266 -7.65 -9.69 14.11
N GLY A 267 -8.49 -9.78 15.15
CA GLY A 267 -8.09 -9.48 16.53
C GLY A 267 -6.93 -10.33 17.07
N HIS A 268 -6.67 -11.49 16.47
CA HIS A 268 -5.55 -12.40 16.78
C HIS A 268 -4.34 -12.22 15.85
N LEU A 269 -4.48 -11.50 14.72
CA LEU A 269 -3.42 -11.23 13.75
C LEU A 269 -2.76 -9.85 13.95
N GLY A 270 -3.30 -9.03 14.85
CA GLY A 270 -2.81 -7.68 15.17
C GLY A 270 -3.85 -6.61 14.88
N ALA A 271 -3.39 -5.35 14.84
CA ALA A 271 -4.24 -4.20 14.53
C ALA A 271 -4.84 -4.30 13.11
N SER A 272 -6.15 -4.05 12.98
CA SER A 272 -6.85 -3.99 11.70
C SER A 272 -7.74 -2.75 11.64
N MET A 273 -7.75 -2.08 10.49
CA MET A 273 -8.54 -0.85 10.28
C MET A 273 -9.96 -1.16 9.81
N SER A 274 -10.96 -0.54 10.47
CA SER A 274 -12.34 -0.51 9.95
C SER A 274 -12.45 0.54 8.85
N GLN A 275 -12.96 0.17 7.67
CA GLN A 275 -13.18 1.10 6.56
C GLN A 275 -14.23 2.17 6.91
N HIS A 276 -15.41 1.77 7.42
CA HIS A 276 -16.44 2.72 7.86
C HIS A 276 -15.96 3.59 9.03
N GLY A 277 -15.34 2.99 10.05
CA GLY A 277 -14.80 3.77 11.16
C GLY A 277 -13.67 4.73 10.72
N ALA A 278 -12.88 4.42 9.70
CA ALA A 278 -11.92 5.36 9.12
C ALA A 278 -12.63 6.54 8.44
N GLN A 279 -13.74 6.29 7.73
CA GLN A 279 -14.60 7.34 7.17
C GLN A 279 -15.19 8.23 8.27
N ASP A 280 -15.77 7.64 9.32
CA ASP A 280 -16.38 8.39 10.43
C ASP A 280 -15.37 9.31 11.13
N LEU A 281 -14.14 8.81 11.35
CA LEU A 281 -13.06 9.61 11.93
C LEU A 281 -12.62 10.73 11.00
N ALA A 282 -12.55 10.48 9.69
CA ALA A 282 -12.23 11.51 8.72
C ALA A 282 -13.32 12.61 8.64
N GLU A 283 -14.60 12.24 8.76
CA GLU A 283 -15.71 13.20 8.86
C GLU A 283 -15.68 14.03 10.14
N GLN A 284 -15.11 13.48 11.23
CA GLN A 284 -14.80 14.22 12.46
C GLN A 284 -13.57 15.13 12.33
N GLY A 285 -12.96 15.22 11.14
CA GLY A 285 -11.83 16.10 10.85
C GLY A 285 -10.45 15.50 11.14
N LEU A 286 -10.37 14.19 11.45
CA LEU A 286 -9.07 13.56 11.63
C LEU A 286 -8.36 13.38 10.29
N ARG A 287 -7.05 13.63 10.32
CA ARG A 287 -6.15 13.33 9.21
C ARG A 287 -5.82 11.84 9.15
N TYR A 288 -5.42 11.37 7.98
CA TYR A 288 -5.13 9.96 7.73
C TYR A 288 -4.10 9.37 8.70
N ASN A 289 -3.07 10.14 9.08
CA ASN A 289 -2.05 9.69 10.01
C ASN A 289 -2.58 9.51 11.44
N GLN A 290 -3.59 10.28 11.85
CA GLN A 290 -4.28 10.15 13.14
C GLN A 290 -5.24 8.96 13.12
N ILE A 291 -5.93 8.76 11.98
CA ILE A 291 -6.79 7.60 11.76
C ILE A 291 -5.96 6.31 11.89
N LEU A 292 -4.81 6.26 11.19
CA LEU A 292 -3.90 5.12 11.27
C LEU A 292 -3.36 4.91 12.69
N GLY A 293 -2.97 5.97 13.40
CA GLY A 293 -2.48 5.84 14.79
C GLY A 293 -3.53 5.31 15.77
N ARG A 294 -4.84 5.51 15.50
CA ARG A 294 -5.92 4.91 16.30
C ARG A 294 -6.06 3.41 16.07
N TYR A 295 -5.96 2.95 14.83
CA TYR A 295 -6.12 1.54 14.50
C TYR A 295 -4.86 0.72 14.74
N TYR A 296 -3.68 1.27 14.44
CA TYR A 296 -2.39 0.58 14.51
C TYR A 296 -1.55 1.09 15.68
N GLN A 297 -2.00 0.82 16.89
CA GLN A 297 -1.32 1.28 18.11
C GLN A 297 0.12 0.74 18.19
N GLY A 298 1.06 1.65 18.42
CA GLY A 298 2.50 1.34 18.48
C GLY A 298 3.18 1.22 17.10
N ALA A 299 2.43 1.27 16.00
CA ALA A 299 3.00 1.44 14.68
C ALA A 299 3.47 2.90 14.47
N SER A 300 4.35 3.07 13.50
CA SER A 300 4.87 4.36 13.03
C SER A 300 4.72 4.43 11.51
N LEU A 301 4.70 5.65 10.97
CA LEU A 301 4.83 5.83 9.52
C LEU A 301 6.30 5.75 9.13
N ALA A 302 6.61 4.88 8.18
CA ALA A 302 7.89 4.86 7.48
C ALA A 302 7.67 5.23 6.02
N ARG A 303 8.72 5.71 5.35
CA ARG A 303 8.71 5.98 3.92
C ARG A 303 9.77 5.12 3.25
N LEU A 304 9.36 4.44 2.18
CA LEU A 304 10.28 3.71 1.32
C LEU A 304 11.31 4.68 0.77
N LYS A 305 12.59 4.34 0.94
CA LYS A 305 13.71 5.04 0.31
C LYS A 305 14.43 4.06 -0.59
N ALA A 306 14.88 4.52 -1.76
CA ALA A 306 15.88 3.76 -2.50
C ALA A 306 17.13 3.72 -1.63
N GLY A 307 17.63 2.52 -1.33
CA GLY A 307 18.88 2.39 -0.57
C GLY A 307 19.95 3.21 -1.28
N ALA A 308 20.68 4.05 -0.53
CA ALA A 308 21.93 4.59 -1.01
C ALA A 308 22.86 3.40 -1.21
N GLY A 309 23.06 3.01 -2.47
CA GLY A 309 24.08 2.04 -2.85
C GLY A 309 25.48 2.53 -2.53
#